data_AF-A0A966YEY6-F1
#
_entry.id   AF-A0A966YEY6-F1
#
_cell.length_a   1.000
_cell.length_b   1.000
_cell.length_c   1.000
_cell.angle_alpha   90.00
_cell.angle_beta   90.00
_cell.angle_gamma   90.00
#
_symmetry.space_group_name_H-M   'P 1'
#
loop_
_entity.id
_entity.type
_entity.pdbx_description
1 polymer ?
#
loop_
_entity_poly.entity_id
_entity_poly.type
_entity_poly.pdbx_seq_one_letter_code
_entity_poly.pdbx_strand_id
1 'polypeptide(L)'
;MFRFFENLVDPYSPYEDDIDPPSGLIQYLVYHTKPFRTLFLITGIATILAAVFEIFLLAAIGWVVDLMAAQTPASFWENYTWHFIGLLAFVLILKPTLYLIDFMLISNTLIPNVATLFRWRGHKHVMRQSIGWFEADFAGRVANRVMQTPRSVGEVVFHVFDALAYALAYVIG
;
A
#
# COMPACT_ATOMS: atom_id res chain seq x y z
N MET A 1 5.74 -16.29 10.76
CA MET A 1 4.45 -15.60 10.49
C MET A 1 4.62 -14.57 9.36
N PHE A 2 5.56 -13.62 9.46
CA PHE A 2 5.83 -12.61 8.40
C PHE A 2 6.38 -13.17 7.08
N ARG A 3 7.05 -14.34 7.11
CA ARG A 3 7.61 -15.00 5.92
C ARG A 3 6.60 -15.27 4.79
N PHE A 4 5.31 -15.46 5.12
CA PHE A 4 4.27 -15.61 4.09
C PHE A 4 4.13 -14.33 3.27
N PHE A 5 4.05 -13.19 3.96
CA PHE A 5 3.96 -11.88 3.35
C PHE A 5 5.24 -11.53 2.59
N GLU A 6 6.41 -11.79 3.18
CA GLU A 6 7.70 -11.50 2.54
C GLU A 6 7.91 -12.29 1.24
N ASN A 7 7.41 -13.52 1.15
CA ASN A 7 7.58 -14.39 -0.03
C ASN A 7 6.47 -14.24 -1.09
N LEU A 8 5.53 -13.31 -0.93
CA LEU A 8 4.45 -13.09 -1.92
C LEU A 8 4.98 -12.64 -3.29
N VAL A 9 6.15 -12.01 -3.33
CA VAL A 9 6.82 -11.57 -4.56
C VAL A 9 8.30 -11.87 -4.45
N ASP A 10 8.89 -12.39 -5.53
CA ASP A 10 10.34 -12.54 -5.66
C ASP A 10 10.96 -11.24 -6.24
N PRO A 11 11.71 -10.46 -5.44
CA PRO A 11 12.39 -9.26 -5.92
C PRO A 11 13.53 -9.55 -6.90
N TYR A 12 13.99 -10.80 -6.97
CA TYR A 12 15.08 -11.25 -7.84
C TYR A 12 14.58 -11.92 -9.11
N SER A 13 13.29 -11.83 -9.39
CA SER A 13 12.67 -12.40 -10.59
C SER A 13 13.43 -12.04 -11.88
N PRO A 14 13.61 -13.00 -12.81
CA PRO A 14 14.27 -12.75 -14.08
C PRO A 14 13.62 -11.58 -14.82
N TYR A 15 14.43 -10.67 -15.33
CA TYR A 15 13.98 -9.58 -16.18
C TYR A 15 14.88 -9.49 -17.40
N GLU A 16 14.38 -8.91 -18.49
CA GLU A 16 15.16 -8.69 -19.70
C GLU A 16 16.29 -7.70 -19.38
N ASP A 17 17.47 -8.26 -19.13
CA ASP A 17 18.65 -7.48 -18.79
C ASP A 17 19.11 -6.64 -20.00
N ASP A 18 18.97 -7.14 -21.23
CA ASP A 18 19.56 -6.51 -22.43
C ASP A 18 18.91 -5.22 -22.91
N ILE A 19 17.78 -4.82 -22.33
CA ILE A 19 17.09 -3.60 -22.73
C ILE A 19 17.39 -2.50 -21.73
N ASP A 20 17.91 -1.37 -22.22
CA ASP A 20 18.05 -0.17 -21.39
C ASP A 20 16.68 0.25 -20.84
N PRO A 21 16.60 0.61 -19.55
CA PRO A 21 15.35 0.98 -18.94
C PRO A 21 14.74 2.20 -19.67
N PRO A 22 13.40 2.28 -19.78
CA PRO A 22 12.74 3.36 -20.49
C PRO A 22 13.08 4.72 -19.87
N SER A 23 13.24 5.74 -20.73
CA SER A 23 13.70 7.08 -20.33
C SER A 23 12.67 7.91 -19.55
N GLY A 24 11.38 7.55 -19.61
CA GLY A 24 10.32 8.23 -18.87
C GLY A 24 10.15 7.71 -17.44
N LEU A 25 9.98 8.60 -16.46
CA LEU A 25 9.80 8.25 -15.04
C LEU A 25 8.67 7.23 -14.80
N ILE A 26 7.48 7.49 -15.35
CA ILE A 26 6.31 6.60 -15.16
C ILE A 26 6.57 5.25 -15.83
N GLN A 27 7.15 5.26 -17.04
CA GLN A 27 7.46 4.04 -17.78
C GLN A 27 8.50 3.20 -17.03
N TYR A 28 9.50 3.85 -16.42
CA TYR A 28 10.51 3.23 -15.57
C TYR A 28 9.88 2.53 -14.35
N LEU A 29 9.01 3.25 -13.63
CA LEU A 29 8.30 2.70 -12.47
C LEU A 29 7.43 1.50 -12.87
N VAL A 30 6.61 1.64 -13.92
CA VAL A 30 5.70 0.58 -14.38
C VAL A 30 6.46 -0.62 -14.93
N TYR A 31 7.55 -0.40 -15.67
CA TYR A 31 8.39 -1.47 -16.21
C TYR A 31 8.96 -2.33 -15.08
N HIS A 32 9.53 -1.70 -14.06
CA HIS A 32 10.15 -2.43 -12.97
C HIS A 32 9.13 -3.07 -12.02
N THR A 33 7.98 -2.44 -11.79
CA THR A 33 6.95 -2.97 -10.88
C THR A 33 6.03 -4.03 -11.50
N LYS A 34 6.25 -4.46 -12.75
CA LYS A 34 5.47 -5.54 -13.40
C LYS A 34 5.24 -6.79 -12.52
N PRO A 35 6.22 -7.33 -11.78
CA PRO A 35 6.02 -8.50 -10.91
C PRO A 35 5.03 -8.25 -9.76
N PHE A 36 4.83 -6.99 -9.37
CA PHE A 36 3.99 -6.60 -8.23
C PHE A 36 2.53 -6.35 -8.63
N ARG A 37 2.14 -6.47 -9.90
CA ARG A 37 0.79 -6.11 -10.40
C ARG A 37 -0.34 -6.78 -9.63
N THR A 38 -0.26 -8.09 -9.41
CA THR A 38 -1.29 -8.82 -8.65
C THR A 38 -1.35 -8.36 -7.21
N LEU A 39 -0.19 -8.10 -6.60
CA LEU A 39 -0.12 -7.66 -5.22
C LEU A 39 -0.63 -6.23 -5.06
N PHE A 40 -0.33 -5.33 -5.99
CA PHE A 40 -0.91 -3.99 -6.02
C PHE A 40 -2.44 -4.02 -6.14
N LEU A 41 -3.00 -4.96 -6.90
CA LEU A 41 -4.45 -5.15 -6.98
C LEU A 41 -5.02 -5.60 -5.63
N ILE A 42 -4.42 -6.61 -4.99
CA ILE A 42 -4.85 -7.14 -3.69
C ILE A 42 -4.78 -6.05 -2.62
N THR A 43 -3.65 -5.35 -2.53
CA THR A 43 -3.47 -4.24 -1.58
C THR A 43 -4.46 -3.12 -1.88
N GLY A 44 -4.64 -2.74 -3.14
CA GLY A 44 -5.62 -1.72 -3.52
C GLY A 44 -7.03 -2.07 -3.05
N ILE A 45 -7.46 -3.32 -3.23
CA ILE A 45 -8.77 -3.77 -2.72
C ILE A 45 -8.83 -3.69 -1.19
N ALA A 46 -7.78 -4.13 -0.49
CA ALA A 46 -7.72 -4.06 0.97
C ALA A 46 -7.81 -2.62 1.49
N THR A 47 -7.05 -1.70 0.88
CA THR A 47 -7.03 -0.27 1.22
C THR A 47 -8.41 0.37 0.97
N ILE A 48 -9.06 0.04 -0.15
CA ILE A 48 -10.42 0.53 -0.47
C ILE A 48 -11.44 0.02 0.56
N LEU A 49 -11.38 -1.27 0.90
CA LEU A 49 -12.27 -1.85 1.91
C LEU A 49 -12.09 -1.18 3.28
N ALA A 50 -10.84 -0.90 3.67
CA ALA A 50 -10.55 -0.18 4.90
C ALA A 50 -11.16 1.24 4.89
N ALA A 51 -11.03 1.96 3.78
CA ALA A 51 -11.63 3.30 3.61
C ALA A 51 -13.16 3.26 3.68
N VAL A 52 -13.81 2.32 2.97
CA VAL A 52 -15.28 2.16 3.00
C VAL A 52 -15.77 1.89 4.42
N PHE A 53 -15.03 1.11 5.20
CA PHE A 53 -15.39 0.79 6.58
C PHE A 53 -15.30 2.01 7.50
N GLU A 54 -14.37 2.93 7.23
CA GLU A 54 -14.29 4.19 7.96
C GLU A 54 -15.51 5.07 7.68
N ILE A 55 -15.91 5.19 6.41
CA ILE A 55 -17.10 5.94 6.01
C ILE A 55 -18.36 5.33 6.61
N PHE A 56 -18.48 4.00 6.58
CA PHE A 56 -19.58 3.28 7.23
C PHE A 56 -19.67 3.62 8.71
N LEU A 57 -18.54 3.73 9.41
CA LEU A 57 -18.51 4.06 10.83
C LEU A 57 -19.00 5.49 11.08
N LEU A 58 -18.61 6.45 10.23
CA LEU A 58 -19.13 7.82 10.27
C LEU A 58 -20.65 7.85 10.08
N ALA A 59 -21.17 7.12 9.08
CA ALA A 59 -22.60 7.00 8.83
C ALA A 59 -23.33 6.30 10.01
N ALA A 60 -22.72 5.27 10.60
CA ALA A 60 -23.28 4.57 11.74
C ALA A 60 -23.39 5.47 12.97
N ILE A 61 -22.40 6.36 13.20
CA ILE A 61 -22.50 7.37 14.28
C ILE A 61 -23.69 8.29 14.04
N GLY A 62 -23.88 8.79 12.80
CA GLY A 62 -25.05 9.61 12.44
C GLY A 62 -26.37 8.89 12.74
N TRP A 63 -26.48 7.64 12.28
CA TRP A 63 -27.65 6.79 12.55
C TRP A 63 -27.91 6.57 14.04
N VAL A 64 -26.86 6.36 14.84
CA VAL A 64 -26.97 6.23 16.30
C VAL A 64 -27.51 7.52 16.93
N VAL A 65 -27.00 8.68 16.50
CA VAL A 65 -27.48 9.99 17.00
C VAL A 65 -28.95 10.21 16.63
N ASP A 66 -29.35 9.89 15.41
CA ASP A 66 -30.74 10.03 14.95
C ASP A 66 -31.70 9.14 15.75
N LEU A 67 -31.30 7.89 16.05
CA LEU A 67 -32.08 6.98 16.89
C LEU A 67 -32.24 7.50 18.33
N MET A 68 -31.18 8.08 18.89
CA MET A 68 -31.22 8.67 20.23
C MET A 68 -32.13 9.89 20.30
N ALA A 69 -32.27 10.66 19.21
CA ALA A 69 -33.17 11.80 19.14
C ALA A 69 -34.65 11.41 19.00
N ALA A 70 -34.95 10.24 18.41
CA ALA A 70 -36.31 9.85 18.05
C ALA A 70 -37.03 8.91 19.07
N GLN A 71 -36.30 8.25 19.98
CA GLN A 71 -36.88 7.21 20.86
C GLN A 71 -36.69 7.47 22.37
N THR A 72 -37.61 6.93 23.18
CA THR A 72 -37.49 6.89 24.63
C THR A 72 -36.44 5.85 25.09
N PRO A 73 -35.71 6.10 26.19
CA PRO A 73 -34.60 5.25 26.64
C PRO A 73 -34.96 3.78 26.86
N ALA A 74 -36.21 3.48 27.24
CA ALA A 74 -36.66 2.11 27.51
C ALA A 74 -36.84 1.27 26.22
N SER A 75 -37.42 1.85 25.15
CA SER A 75 -37.61 1.19 23.84
C SER A 75 -36.29 0.97 23.09
N PHE A 76 -35.34 1.86 23.33
CA PHE A 76 -34.06 1.89 22.62
C PHE A 76 -33.22 0.64 22.87
N TRP A 77 -33.08 0.23 24.13
CA TRP A 77 -32.30 -0.96 24.47
C TRP A 77 -32.99 -2.25 24.02
N GLU A 78 -34.30 -2.40 24.25
CA GLU A 78 -35.02 -3.61 23.83
C GLU A 78 -34.94 -3.88 22.33
N ASN A 79 -35.03 -2.84 21.49
CA ASN A 79 -35.09 -3.00 20.04
C ASN A 79 -33.72 -2.96 19.34
N TYR A 80 -32.71 -2.29 19.91
CA TYR A 80 -31.43 -2.03 19.22
C TYR A 80 -30.19 -2.65 19.88
N THR A 81 -30.29 -3.34 21.02
CA THR A 81 -29.11 -3.99 21.66
C THR A 81 -28.30 -4.84 20.68
N TRP A 82 -28.95 -5.64 19.83
CA TRP A 82 -28.23 -6.46 18.84
C TRP A 82 -27.47 -5.65 17.79
N HIS A 83 -28.01 -4.51 17.35
CA HIS A 83 -27.34 -3.63 16.41
C HIS A 83 -26.08 -2.99 17.04
N PHE A 84 -26.16 -2.58 18.32
CA PHE A 84 -25.01 -2.04 19.04
C PHE A 84 -23.93 -3.10 19.33
N ILE A 85 -24.33 -4.32 19.67
CA ILE A 85 -23.37 -5.44 19.81
C ILE A 85 -22.67 -5.71 18.48
N GLY A 86 -23.42 -5.70 17.37
CA GLY A 86 -22.85 -5.84 16.02
C GLY A 86 -21.87 -4.72 15.68
N LEU A 87 -22.23 -3.46 15.97
CA LEU A 87 -21.36 -2.30 15.77
C LEU A 87 -20.10 -2.38 16.64
N LEU A 88 -20.22 -2.79 17.90
CA LEU A 88 -19.09 -2.97 18.81
C LEU A 88 -18.14 -4.07 18.31
N ALA A 89 -18.69 -5.21 17.90
CA ALA A 89 -17.90 -6.31 17.32
C ALA A 89 -17.18 -5.88 16.03
N PHE A 90 -17.86 -5.10 15.18
CA PHE A 90 -17.28 -4.52 13.98
C PHE A 90 -16.08 -3.62 14.31
N VAL A 91 -16.23 -2.69 15.26
CA VAL A 91 -15.17 -1.75 15.64
C VAL A 91 -14.00 -2.44 16.34
N LEU A 92 -14.26 -3.45 17.19
CA LEU A 92 -13.21 -4.11 17.98
C LEU A 92 -12.50 -5.24 17.25
N ILE A 93 -13.14 -5.88 16.27
CA ILE A 93 -12.58 -7.07 15.60
C ILE A 93 -12.35 -6.78 14.13
N LEU A 94 -13.41 -6.44 13.41
CA LEU A 94 -13.36 -6.41 11.95
C LEU A 94 -12.50 -5.25 11.43
N LYS A 95 -12.68 -4.05 11.99
CA LYS A 95 -11.87 -2.87 11.63
C LYS A 95 -10.37 -3.09 11.91
N PRO A 96 -9.93 -3.45 13.13
CA PRO A 96 -8.52 -3.72 13.41
C PRO A 96 -7.92 -4.81 12.52
N THR A 97 -8.69 -5.86 12.22
CA THR A 97 -8.22 -6.96 11.36
C THR A 97 -7.95 -6.50 9.94
N LEU A 98 -8.84 -5.70 9.35
CA LEU A 98 -8.65 -5.16 8.00
C LEU A 98 -7.48 -4.18 7.93
N TYR A 99 -7.40 -3.26 8.89
CA TYR A 99 -6.26 -2.33 8.99
C TYR A 99 -4.93 -3.06 9.19
N LEU A 100 -4.93 -4.14 9.98
CA LEU A 100 -3.75 -4.97 10.15
C LEU A 100 -3.35 -5.63 8.83
N ILE A 101 -4.29 -6.21 8.08
CA ILE A 101 -4.01 -6.83 6.77
C ILE A 101 -3.43 -5.79 5.80
N ASP A 102 -4.08 -4.63 5.68
CA ASP A 102 -3.62 -3.53 4.82
C ASP A 102 -2.21 -3.07 5.21
N PHE A 103 -1.99 -2.83 6.51
CA PHE A 103 -0.67 -2.47 7.03
C PHE A 103 0.39 -3.54 6.77
N MET A 104 0.06 -4.82 6.90
CA MET A 104 0.99 -5.91 6.62
C MET A 104 1.31 -6.01 5.12
N LEU A 105 0.33 -5.82 4.25
CA LEU A 105 0.56 -5.81 2.80
C LEU A 105 1.45 -4.65 2.39
N ILE A 106 1.20 -3.44 2.88
CA ILE A 106 1.99 -2.26 2.51
C ILE A 106 3.38 -2.30 3.15
N SER A 107 3.45 -2.39 4.48
CA SER A 107 4.69 -2.20 5.25
C SER A 107 5.61 -3.41 5.25
N ASN A 108 5.07 -4.63 5.26
CA ASN A 108 5.88 -5.85 5.31
C ASN A 108 6.07 -6.49 3.94
N THR A 109 5.14 -6.27 3.00
CA THR A 109 5.27 -6.88 1.66
C THR A 109 5.77 -5.87 0.63
N LEU A 110 5.02 -4.80 0.37
CA LEU A 110 5.28 -3.94 -0.79
C LEU A 110 6.54 -3.09 -0.63
N ILE A 111 6.62 -2.26 0.41
CA ILE A 111 7.74 -1.33 0.61
C ILE A 111 9.10 -2.03 0.58
N PRO A 112 9.36 -3.10 1.37
CA PRO A 112 10.67 -3.73 1.41
C PRO A 112 11.01 -4.47 0.11
N ASN A 113 10.04 -5.16 -0.51
CA ASN A 113 10.30 -5.92 -1.74
C ASN A 113 10.47 -5.00 -2.95
N VAL A 114 9.71 -3.90 -3.04
CA VAL A 114 9.89 -2.88 -4.08
C VAL A 114 11.26 -2.22 -3.93
N ALA A 115 11.65 -1.81 -2.72
CA ALA A 115 12.98 -1.25 -2.50
C ALA A 115 14.09 -2.26 -2.88
N THR A 116 13.93 -3.52 -2.51
CA THR A 116 14.92 -4.56 -2.85
C THR A 116 15.03 -4.77 -4.36
N LEU A 117 13.90 -4.84 -5.07
CA LEU A 117 13.85 -4.97 -6.53
C LEU A 117 14.60 -3.83 -7.23
N PHE A 118 14.29 -2.59 -6.88
CA PHE A 118 14.91 -1.42 -7.51
C PHE A 118 16.40 -1.32 -7.16
N ARG A 119 16.79 -1.68 -5.93
CA ARG A 119 18.20 -1.72 -5.53
C ARG A 119 18.98 -2.77 -6.32
N TRP A 120 18.43 -3.98 -6.42
CA TRP A 120 19.04 -5.08 -7.15
C TRP A 120 19.24 -4.75 -8.63
N ARG A 121 18.18 -4.26 -9.29
CA ARG A 121 18.23 -3.89 -10.71
C ARG A 121 19.13 -2.69 -10.98
N GLY A 122 19.10 -1.69 -10.10
CA GLY A 122 20.00 -0.54 -10.17
C GLY A 122 21.46 -0.96 -10.04
N HIS A 123 21.78 -1.84 -9.09
CA HIS A 123 23.12 -2.39 -8.93
C HIS A 123 23.57 -3.19 -10.15
N LYS A 124 22.71 -4.09 -10.67
CA LYS A 124 23.00 -4.89 -11.87
C LYS A 124 23.20 -4.03 -13.12
N HIS A 125 22.46 -2.95 -13.27
CA HIS A 125 22.65 -1.99 -14.36
C HIS A 125 24.02 -1.30 -14.26
N VAL A 126 24.44 -0.87 -13.07
CA VAL A 126 25.76 -0.25 -12.85
C VAL A 126 26.89 -1.24 -13.16
N MET A 127 26.78 -2.51 -12.78
CA MET A 127 27.80 -3.53 -13.07
C MET A 127 28.05 -3.79 -14.56
N ARG A 128 27.14 -3.37 -15.43
CA ARG A 128 27.23 -3.57 -16.89
C ARG A 128 27.78 -2.36 -17.63
N GLN A 129 28.03 -1.26 -16.93
CA GLN A 129 28.54 -0.04 -17.54
C GLN A 129 30.03 -0.15 -17.89
N SER A 130 30.43 0.56 -18.94
CA SER A 130 31.82 0.59 -19.40
C SER A 130 32.70 1.45 -18.49
N ILE A 131 34.02 1.26 -18.57
CA ILE A 131 34.99 2.07 -17.83
C ILE A 131 34.85 3.56 -18.17
N GLY A 132 34.63 3.89 -19.45
CA GLY A 132 34.41 5.28 -19.88
C GLY A 132 33.16 5.93 -19.27
N TRP A 133 32.12 5.14 -18.95
CA TRP A 133 30.96 5.64 -18.20
C TRP A 133 31.33 6.01 -16.75
N PHE A 134 32.17 5.20 -16.10
CA PHE A 134 32.66 5.48 -14.75
C PHE A 134 33.66 6.65 -14.71
N GLU A 135 34.40 6.89 -15.79
CA GLU A 135 35.26 8.08 -15.91
C GLU A 135 34.43 9.38 -16.09
N ALA A 136 33.21 9.27 -16.65
CA ALA A 136 32.34 10.41 -16.92
C ALA A 136 31.47 10.86 -15.72
N ASP A 137 31.31 10.04 -14.68
CA ASP A 137 30.50 10.37 -13.51
C ASP A 137 31.22 10.04 -12.18
N PHE A 138 31.00 10.86 -11.15
CA PHE A 138 31.61 10.62 -9.85
C PHE A 138 30.96 9.40 -9.17
N ALA A 139 31.79 8.46 -8.70
CA ALA A 139 31.34 7.25 -8.01
C ALA A 139 30.36 7.52 -6.84
N GLY A 140 30.56 8.63 -6.10
CA GLY A 140 29.66 9.03 -5.02
C GLY A 140 28.24 9.37 -5.50
N ARG A 141 28.09 9.95 -6.69
CA ARG A 141 26.78 10.27 -7.28
C ARG A 141 26.04 9.00 -7.67
N VAL A 142 26.75 8.06 -8.28
CA VAL A 142 26.21 6.75 -8.66
C VAL A 142 25.79 5.95 -7.42
N ALA A 143 26.64 5.90 -6.40
CA ALA A 143 26.35 5.24 -5.13
C ALA A 143 25.10 5.83 -4.45
N ASN A 144 25.00 7.16 -4.40
CA ASN A 144 23.83 7.84 -3.83
C ASN A 144 22.54 7.48 -4.58
N ARG A 145 22.55 7.47 -5.92
CA ARG A 145 21.39 7.08 -6.73
C ARG A 145 20.97 5.64 -6.42
N VAL A 146 21.90 4.69 -6.45
CA VAL A 146 21.62 3.27 -6.18
C VAL A 146 21.07 3.05 -4.76
N MET A 147 21.52 3.84 -3.78
CA MET A 147 21.10 3.70 -2.39
C MET A 147 19.78 4.40 -2.08
N GLN A 148 19.54 5.60 -2.65
CA GLN A 148 18.39 6.44 -2.31
C GLN A 148 17.16 6.19 -3.18
N THR A 149 17.34 5.95 -4.48
CA THR A 149 16.22 5.71 -5.42
C THR A 149 15.27 4.61 -4.93
N PRO A 150 15.74 3.45 -4.42
CA PRO A 150 14.86 2.40 -3.91
C PRO A 150 13.92 2.86 -2.80
N ARG A 151 14.40 3.73 -1.90
CA ARG A 151 13.60 4.27 -0.80
C ARG A 151 12.51 5.20 -1.33
N SER A 152 12.88 6.13 -2.21
CA SER A 152 11.93 7.06 -2.81
C SER A 152 10.84 6.35 -3.61
N VAL A 153 11.18 5.26 -4.31
CA VAL A 153 10.17 4.45 -5.01
C VAL A 153 9.20 3.78 -4.03
N GLY A 154 9.70 3.24 -2.92
CA GLY A 154 8.84 2.70 -1.86
C GLY A 154 7.87 3.73 -1.28
N GLU A 155 8.34 4.96 -1.06
CA GLU A 155 7.51 6.09 -0.61
C GLU A 155 6.45 6.49 -1.65
N VAL A 156 6.79 6.50 -2.94
CA VAL A 156 5.80 6.74 -4.02
C VAL A 156 4.71 5.67 -4.00
N VAL A 157 5.09 4.39 -3.88
CA VAL A 157 4.12 3.29 -3.82
C VAL A 157 3.19 3.45 -2.62
N PHE A 158 3.74 3.77 -1.44
CA PHE A 158 2.93 4.03 -0.25
C PHE A 158 1.91 5.15 -0.48
N HIS A 159 2.37 6.30 -0.99
CA HIS A 159 1.51 7.46 -1.21
C HIS A 159 0.43 7.24 -2.26
N VAL A 160 0.66 6.37 -3.25
CA VAL A 160 -0.40 6.01 -4.21
C VAL A 160 -1.57 5.32 -3.51
N PHE A 161 -1.30 4.35 -2.62
CA PHE A 161 -2.37 3.67 -1.87
C PHE A 161 -3.06 4.60 -0.88
N ASP A 162 -2.28 5.40 -0.15
CA ASP A 162 -2.80 6.38 0.79
C ASP A 162 -3.71 7.42 0.10
N ALA A 163 -3.26 7.97 -1.03
CA ALA A 163 -4.04 8.91 -1.82
C ALA A 163 -5.33 8.30 -2.39
N LEU A 164 -5.30 7.02 -2.81
CA LEU A 164 -6.49 6.30 -3.26
C LEU A 164 -7.51 6.15 -2.12
N ALA A 165 -7.05 5.81 -0.91
CA ALA A 165 -7.90 5.71 0.27
C ALA A 165 -8.58 7.05 0.58
N TYR A 166 -7.79 8.14 0.63
CA TYR A 166 -8.30 9.49 0.91
C TYR A 166 -9.26 9.98 -0.16
N ALA A 167 -8.94 9.77 -1.44
CA ALA A 167 -9.80 10.21 -2.55
C ALA A 167 -11.17 9.52 -2.50
N LEU A 168 -11.20 8.22 -2.22
CA LEU A 168 -12.45 7.47 -2.08
C LEU A 168 -13.23 7.89 -0.84
N ALA A 169 -12.54 8.12 0.28
CA ALA A 169 -13.16 8.62 1.50
C ALA A 169 -13.87 9.96 1.25
N TYR A 170 -13.25 10.86 0.50
CA TYR A 170 -13.79 12.20 0.22
C TYR A 170 -14.89 12.24 -0.84
N VAL A 171 -14.88 11.31 -1.81
CA VAL A 171 -15.93 11.27 -2.84
C VAL A 171 -17.22 10.64 -2.33
N ILE A 172 -17.11 9.68 -1.40
CA ILE A 172 -18.26 8.93 -0.88
C ILE A 172 -18.82 9.57 0.42
N GLY A 173 -17.95 10.05 1.30
CA GLY A 173 -18.33 10.69 2.57
C GLY A 173 -18.53 12.19 2.45
#